data_AF-A0A9W6KW57-F1
#
_entry.id   AF-A0A9W6KW57-F1
#
_cell.length_a   1.000
_cell.length_b   1.000
_cell.length_c   1.000
_cell.angle_alpha   90.00
_cell.angle_beta   90.00
_cell.angle_gamma   90.00
#
_symmetry.space_group_name_H-M   'P 1'
#
loop_
_entity.id
_entity.type
_entity.pdbx_description
1 polymer ?
#
loop_
_entity_poly.entity_id
_entity_poly.type
_entity_poly.pdbx_seq_one_letter_code
_entity_poly.pdbx_strand_id
1 'polypeptide(L)'
;MFSWAVTVKLAGEIDRDRLDRLRELLDLKPEGRLGDAYDDVLGTGTREVPGGRAQIVLYRHDLDGPWEFHINAEDQPAADSLATLVDEVGAAAVRAGLAVTGVQWRDPARGGPQ
;
A
#
# COMPACT_ATOMS: atom_id res chain seq x y z
N MET A 1 -4.12 -5.82 16.11
CA MET A 1 -4.53 -4.40 15.92
C MET A 1 -3.31 -3.70 15.36
N PHE A 2 -3.41 -3.07 14.19
CA PHE A 2 -2.25 -2.46 13.53
C PHE A 2 -1.83 -1.20 14.28
N SER A 3 -0.53 -1.08 14.53
CA SER A 3 0.06 -0.04 15.38
C SER A 3 0.79 1.03 14.59
N TRP A 4 0.89 0.94 13.26
CA TRP A 4 1.34 2.01 12.38
C TRP A 4 0.69 1.80 11.01
N ALA A 5 0.25 2.87 10.34
CA ALA A 5 -0.30 2.77 8.99
C ALA A 5 0.31 3.85 8.10
N VAL A 6 0.77 3.48 6.91
CA VAL A 6 1.22 4.43 5.88
C VAL A 6 0.36 4.26 4.66
N THR A 7 -0.10 5.38 4.10
CA THR A 7 -0.84 5.39 2.84
C THR A 7 0.02 6.02 1.76
N VAL A 8 0.27 5.29 0.68
CA VAL A 8 0.94 5.80 -0.52
C VAL A 8 -0.10 5.99 -1.60
N LYS A 9 -0.31 7.24 -2.03
CA LYS A 9 -1.28 7.62 -3.05
C LYS A 9 -0.64 7.57 -4.43
N LEU A 10 -1.38 7.03 -5.38
CA LEU A 10 -0.96 6.86 -6.75
C LEU A 10 -1.86 7.65 -7.70
N ALA A 11 -1.30 8.05 -8.83
CA ALA A 11 -2.04 8.56 -9.97
C ALA A 11 -1.63 7.83 -11.24
N GLY A 12 -2.57 7.80 -12.19
CA GLY A 12 -2.48 7.05 -13.43
C GLY A 12 -3.57 5.99 -13.50
N GLU A 13 -3.91 5.63 -14.73
CA GLU A 13 -4.85 4.52 -14.97
C GLU A 13 -4.16 3.19 -14.66
N ILE A 14 -4.86 2.32 -13.95
CA ILE A 14 -4.43 0.93 -13.73
C ILE A 14 -5.33 0.04 -14.58
N ASP A 15 -4.78 -0.44 -15.68
CA ASP A 15 -5.32 -1.56 -16.42
C ASP A 15 -4.90 -2.89 -15.78
N ARG A 16 -5.37 -4.00 -16.36
CA ARG A 16 -5.07 -5.33 -15.84
C ARG A 16 -3.58 -5.65 -15.85
N ASP A 17 -2.86 -5.24 -16.89
CA ASP A 17 -1.44 -5.55 -17.04
C ASP A 17 -0.60 -4.80 -15.98
N ARG A 18 -0.93 -3.54 -15.70
CA ARG A 18 -0.31 -2.75 -14.64
C ARG A 18 -0.63 -3.31 -13.27
N LEU A 19 -1.88 -3.72 -13.04
CA LEU A 19 -2.29 -4.35 -11.79
C LEU A 19 -1.52 -5.65 -11.52
N ASP A 20 -1.44 -6.53 -12.52
CA ASP A 20 -0.72 -7.79 -12.40
C ASP A 20 0.79 -7.56 -12.23
N ARG A 21 1.35 -6.55 -12.88
CA ARG A 21 2.75 -6.13 -12.69
C ARG A 21 3.02 -5.58 -11.28
N LEU A 22 2.12 -4.78 -10.71
CA LEU A 22 2.23 -4.32 -9.33
C LEU A 22 2.22 -5.50 -8.35
N ARG A 23 1.30 -6.44 -8.56
CA ARG A 23 1.19 -7.65 -7.75
C ARG A 23 2.46 -8.48 -7.83
N GLU A 24 3.03 -8.65 -9.02
CA GLU A 24 4.30 -9.37 -9.20
C GLU A 24 5.47 -8.66 -8.49
N LEU A 25 5.63 -7.35 -8.73
CA LEU A 25 6.74 -6.57 -8.17
C LEU A 25 6.73 -6.53 -6.64
N LEU A 26 5.54 -6.57 -6.04
CA LEU A 26 5.34 -6.52 -4.60
C LEU A 26 4.94 -7.87 -4.00
N ASP A 27 5.00 -8.96 -4.77
CA ASP A 27 4.57 -10.31 -4.36
C ASP A 27 3.22 -10.31 -3.61
N LEU A 28 2.25 -9.60 -4.19
CA LEU A 28 0.90 -9.50 -3.66
C LEU A 28 0.07 -10.67 -4.18
N LYS A 29 -0.66 -11.31 -3.29
CA LYS A 29 -1.73 -12.23 -3.64
C LYS A 29 -2.82 -11.45 -4.38
N PRO A 30 -3.27 -11.93 -5.54
CA PRO A 30 -4.39 -11.32 -6.25
C PRO A 30 -5.65 -11.39 -5.38
N GLU A 31 -6.25 -10.23 -5.15
CA GLU A 31 -7.57 -10.09 -4.52
C GLU A 31 -8.42 -9.13 -5.35
N GLY A 32 -9.75 -9.26 -5.24
CA GLY A 32 -10.70 -8.43 -5.97
C GLY A 32 -10.63 -8.54 -7.50
N ARG A 33 -11.53 -7.80 -8.16
CA ARG A 33 -11.63 -7.73 -9.62
C ARG A 33 -11.51 -6.30 -10.10
N LEU A 34 -10.63 -6.07 -11.07
CA LEU A 34 -10.53 -4.76 -11.72
C LEU A 34 -11.85 -4.45 -12.44
N GLY A 35 -12.51 -3.38 -12.00
CA GLY A 35 -13.79 -2.94 -12.56
C GLY A 35 -15.02 -3.32 -11.73
N ASP A 36 -14.86 -4.08 -10.65
CA ASP A 36 -15.92 -4.23 -9.65
C ASP A 36 -15.89 -3.01 -8.71
N ALA A 37 -17.06 -2.40 -8.51
CA ALA A 37 -17.22 -1.21 -7.65
C ALA A 37 -17.32 -1.57 -6.17
N TYR A 38 -17.49 -2.86 -5.84
CA TYR A 38 -17.59 -3.36 -4.47
C TYR A 38 -16.30 -4.01 -3.99
N ASP A 39 -15.33 -4.23 -4.89
CA ASP A 39 -14.00 -4.72 -4.54
C ASP A 39 -13.06 -3.54 -4.32
N ASP A 40 -12.84 -3.22 -3.05
CA ASP A 40 -11.91 -2.15 -2.70
C ASP A 40 -10.47 -2.65 -2.55
N VAL A 41 -10.28 -3.95 -2.31
CA VAL A 41 -8.97 -4.59 -2.09
C VAL A 41 -8.56 -5.38 -3.31
N LEU A 42 -7.50 -4.93 -3.96
CA LEU A 42 -7.04 -5.44 -5.26
C LEU A 42 -5.74 -6.25 -5.14
N GLY A 43 -5.20 -6.40 -3.94
CA GLY A 43 -4.10 -7.31 -3.66
C GLY A 43 -3.56 -7.14 -2.25
N THR A 44 -3.08 -8.24 -1.67
CA THR A 44 -2.51 -8.23 -0.32
C THR A 44 -1.18 -8.97 -0.27
N GLY A 45 -0.23 -8.44 0.48
CA GLY A 45 1.07 -9.07 0.73
C GLY A 45 1.50 -8.85 2.17
N THR A 46 2.37 -9.72 2.66
CA THR A 46 3.01 -9.54 3.97
C THR A 46 4.51 -9.49 3.78
N ARG A 47 5.16 -8.59 4.52
CA ARG A 47 6.60 -8.43 4.57
C ARG A 47 7.08 -8.52 6.00
N GLU A 48 8.13 -9.31 6.21
CA GLU A 48 8.88 -9.26 7.45
C GLU A 48 9.78 -8.03 7.41
N VAL A 49 9.76 -7.25 8.48
CA VAL A 49 10.58 -6.04 8.62
C VAL A 49 11.27 -6.07 9.98
N PRO A 50 12.44 -5.44 10.16
CA PRO A 50 13.04 -5.35 11.48
C PRO A 50 12.07 -4.75 12.51
N GLY A 51 11.76 -5.53 13.55
CA GLY A 51 10.84 -5.15 14.62
C GLY A 51 9.38 -5.58 14.43
N GLY A 52 9.02 -6.30 13.35
CA GLY A 52 7.68 -6.84 13.20
C GLY A 52 7.35 -7.33 11.79
N ARG A 53 6.06 -7.28 11.45
CA ARG A 53 5.56 -7.61 10.11
C ARG A 53 4.71 -6.46 9.59
N ALA A 54 4.79 -6.20 8.29
CA ALA A 54 3.99 -5.19 7.62
C ALA A 54 3.12 -5.85 6.55
N GLN A 55 1.83 -5.56 6.58
CA GLN A 55 0.91 -5.93 5.52
C GLN A 55 0.83 -4.81 4.49
N ILE A 56 1.02 -5.15 3.22
CA ILE A 56 0.82 -4.25 2.09
C ILE A 56 -0.54 -4.59 1.49
N VAL A 57 -1.39 -3.59 1.32
CA VAL A 57 -2.72 -3.74 0.71
C VAL A 57 -2.82 -2.76 -0.44
N LEU A 58 -3.04 -3.25 -1.65
CA LEU A 58 -3.43 -2.43 -2.79
C LEU A 58 -4.93 -2.19 -2.70
N TYR A 59 -5.31 -0.92 -2.68
CA TYR A 59 -6.65 -0.48 -2.36
C TYR A 59 -7.14 0.58 -3.35
N ARG A 60 -8.46 0.58 -3.59
CA ARG A 60 -9.17 1.62 -4.35
C ARG A 60 -10.58 1.79 -3.78
N HIS A 61 -10.94 3.00 -3.34
CA HIS A 61 -12.22 3.26 -2.68
C HIS A 61 -13.47 3.10 -3.59
N ASP A 62 -13.33 3.38 -4.88
CA ASP A 62 -14.43 3.35 -5.86
C ASP A 62 -13.86 3.27 -7.29
N LEU A 63 -14.70 3.03 -8.31
CA LEU A 63 -14.23 2.81 -9.68
C LEU A 63 -13.34 3.93 -10.23
N ASP A 64 -13.65 5.17 -9.85
CA ASP A 64 -12.94 6.38 -10.28
C ASP A 64 -12.05 6.98 -9.17
N GLY A 65 -11.96 6.26 -8.04
CA GLY A 65 -11.20 6.67 -6.86
C GLY A 65 -9.70 6.59 -7.05
N PRO A 66 -8.93 7.31 -6.22
CA PRO A 66 -7.47 7.21 -6.24
C PRO A 66 -7.04 5.80 -5.85
N TRP A 67 -5.98 5.33 -6.50
CA TRP A 67 -5.29 4.10 -6.11
C TRP A 67 -4.37 4.38 -4.93
N GLU A 68 -4.39 3.48 -3.96
CA GLU A 68 -3.62 3.61 -2.74
C GLU A 68 -2.95 2.30 -2.36
N PHE A 69 -1.74 2.37 -1.83
CA PHE A 69 -1.18 1.30 -1.04
C PHE A 69 -1.31 1.64 0.44
N HIS A 70 -1.86 0.72 1.22
CA HIS A 70 -1.88 0.80 2.67
C HIS A 70 -0.84 -0.16 3.21
N ILE A 71 0.14 0.36 3.94
CA ILE A 71 1.17 -0.40 4.63
C ILE A 71 0.81 -0.40 6.10
N ASN A 72 0.25 -1.50 6.57
CA ASN A 72 -0.21 -1.70 7.93
C ASN A 72 0.83 -2.50 8.69
N ALA A 73 1.51 -1.86 9.63
CA ALA A 73 2.49 -2.52 10.46
C ALA A 73 1.84 -3.14 11.69
N GLU A 74 2.22 -4.38 11.93
CA GLU A 74 1.94 -5.10 13.16
C GLU A 74 3.13 -4.85 14.10
N ASP A 75 2.81 -4.60 15.37
CA ASP A 75 3.77 -4.20 16.40
C ASP A 75 4.43 -2.83 16.13
N GLN A 76 5.66 -2.63 16.60
CA GLN A 76 6.42 -1.39 16.45
C GLN A 76 7.67 -1.65 15.60
N PRO A 77 7.53 -1.78 14.27
CA PRO A 77 8.70 -1.86 13.41
C PRO A 77 9.48 -0.54 13.47
N ALA A 78 10.78 -0.63 13.22
CA ALA A 78 11.61 0.57 13.17
C ALA A 78 11.12 1.51 12.05
N ALA A 79 11.11 2.82 12.33
CA ALA A 79 10.66 3.83 11.38
C ALA A 79 11.42 3.74 10.04
N ASP A 80 12.73 3.48 10.09
CA ASP A 80 13.57 3.31 8.90
C ASP A 80 13.18 2.08 8.07
N SER A 81 12.71 1.01 8.72
CA SER A 81 12.22 -0.20 8.04
C SER A 81 10.93 0.09 7.26
N LEU A 82 10.00 0.85 7.87
CA LEU A 82 8.80 1.28 7.18
C LEU A 82 9.10 2.28 6.06
N ALA A 83 10.06 3.18 6.26
CA ALA A 83 10.48 4.12 5.22
C ALA A 83 11.06 3.38 4.01
N THR A 84 11.91 2.38 4.24
CA THR A 84 12.43 1.52 3.18
C THR A 84 11.31 0.82 2.44
N LEU A 85 10.30 0.30 3.15
CA LEU A 85 9.17 -0.36 2.52
C LEU A 85 8.30 0.59 1.69
N VAL A 86 8.12 1.84 2.16
CA VAL A 86 7.45 2.90 1.40
C VAL A 86 8.20 3.22 0.11
N ASP A 87 9.53 3.32 0.18
CA ASP A 87 10.37 3.56 -1.01
C ASP A 87 10.29 2.39 -2.00
N GLU A 88 10.27 1.15 -1.52
CA GLU A 88 10.07 -0.04 -2.36
C GLU A 88 8.71 -0.02 -3.08
N VAL A 89 7.63 0.29 -2.35
CA VAL A 89 6.28 0.42 -2.92
C VAL A 89 6.23 1.56 -3.94
N GLY A 90 6.85 2.69 -3.64
CA GLY A 90 6.94 3.82 -4.57
C GLY A 90 7.72 3.47 -5.84
N ALA A 91 8.85 2.78 -5.69
CA ALA A 91 9.65 2.31 -6.82
C ALA A 91 8.89 1.28 -7.68
N ALA A 92 8.15 0.36 -7.06
CA ALA A 92 7.30 -0.59 -7.76
C ALA A 92 6.19 0.12 -8.56
N ALA A 93 5.54 1.13 -7.98
CA ALA A 93 4.54 1.94 -8.66
C ALA A 93 5.11 2.66 -9.89
N VAL A 94 6.28 3.30 -9.76
CA VAL A 94 6.97 3.94 -10.88
C VAL A 94 7.35 2.93 -11.97
N ARG A 95 7.83 1.74 -11.60
CA ARG A 95 8.15 0.65 -12.54
C ARG A 95 6.92 0.05 -13.22
N ALA A 96 5.73 0.23 -12.65
CA ALA A 96 4.45 -0.12 -13.25
C ALA A 96 3.85 1.02 -14.08
N GLY A 97 4.53 2.18 -14.19
CA GLY A 97 4.08 3.32 -14.99
C GLY A 97 3.10 4.24 -14.26
N LEU A 98 3.08 4.20 -12.92
CA LEU A 98 2.25 5.06 -12.08
C LEU A 98 3.09 6.16 -11.44
N ALA A 99 2.43 7.27 -11.10
CA ALA A 99 3.04 8.35 -10.34
C ALA A 99 2.65 8.24 -8.87
N VAL A 100 3.63 8.35 -7.96
CA VAL A 100 3.35 8.54 -6.53
C VAL A 100 3.00 10.01 -6.31
N THR A 101 1.81 10.29 -5.78
CA THR A 101 1.30 11.66 -5.58
C THR A 101 1.30 12.11 -4.13
N GLY A 102 1.47 11.19 -3.18
CA GLY A 102 1.60 11.53 -1.78
C GLY A 102 1.89 10.33 -0.90
N VAL A 103 2.49 10.59 0.26
CA VAL A 103 2.71 9.60 1.31
C VAL A 103 2.18 10.20 2.61
N GLN A 104 1.26 9.50 3.26
CA GLN A 104 0.67 9.89 4.53
C GLN A 104 1.03 8.89 5.61
N TRP A 105 1.78 9.34 6.60
CA TRP A 105 2.12 8.57 7.78
C TRP A 105 1.04 8.76 8.84
N ARG A 106 0.42 7.66 9.28
CA ARG A 106 -0.49 7.63 10.43
C ARG A 106 0.20 6.89 11.57
N ASP A 107 0.74 7.69 12.48
CA ASP A 107 1.27 7.26 13.77
C ASP A 107 0.14 7.21 14.81
N PRO A 108 -0.23 6.05 15.39
CA PRO A 108 -1.22 6.01 16.46
C PRO A 108 -0.69 6.54 17.79
N ALA A 109 0.62 6.72 17.99
CA ALA A 109 1.15 7.44 19.16
C ALA A 109 0.84 8.95 19.13
N ARG A 110 0.50 9.51 17.96
CA ARG A 110 -0.01 10.89 17.81
C ARG A 110 -1.54 11.01 17.80
N GLY A 111 -2.26 9.93 18.14
CA GLY A 111 -3.72 9.87 18.20
C GLY A 111 -4.35 10.23 19.55
N GLY A 112 -3.65 10.92 20.45
CA GLY A 112 -4.23 11.54 21.65
C GLY A 112 -4.35 13.05 21.46
N PRO A 113 -5.49 13.69 21.78
CA PRO A 113 -5.55 15.15 21.79
C PRO A 113 -4.55 15.68 22.83
N GLN A 114 -3.68 16.60 22.42
CA GLN A 114 -3.10 17.58 23.35
C GLN A 114 -4.06 18.76 23.46
#